data_AF-A0A3D0W8C3-F1
#
_entry.id   AF-A0A3D0W8C3-F1
#
_cell.length_a   1.000
_cell.length_b   1.000
_cell.length_c   1.000
_cell.angle_alpha   90.00
_cell.angle_beta   90.00
_cell.angle_gamma   90.00
#
_symmetry.space_group_name_H-M   'P 1'
#
loop_
_entity.id
_entity.type
_entity.pdbx_description
1 polymer ?
#
loop_
_entity_poly.entity_id
_entity_poly.type
_entity_poly.pdbx_seq_one_letter_code
_entity_poly.pdbx_strand_id
1 'polypeptide(L)'
;LRLPPLSERAEDVPLLAAHFLTSIAAARRRPPPPMALAAAMLARRDWPGNVRELEMAAERLVLGLDEADGPAAGDLPLPDRVRAFERAAIEDAVRRAGGEVAAAVRLLGIPRETFYYRVKRLGIDLKDLRG
;
A
#
# COMPACT_ATOMS: atom_id res chain seq x y z
N LEU A 1 -7.39 20.64 26.66
CA LEU A 1 -5.98 20.50 26.23
C LEU A 1 -5.99 19.98 24.80
N ARG A 2 -5.53 20.77 23.81
CA ARG A 2 -5.38 20.30 22.43
C ARG A 2 -3.98 19.69 22.30
N LEU A 3 -3.90 18.38 22.08
CA LEU A 3 -2.65 17.75 21.66
C LEU A 3 -2.38 18.20 20.21
N PRO A 4 -1.18 18.70 19.88
CA PRO A 4 -0.82 19.01 18.51
C PRO A 4 -0.83 17.73 17.65
N PRO A 5 -1.16 17.83 16.35
CA PRO A 5 -1.15 16.70 15.44
C PRO A 5 0.28 16.15 15.28
N LEU A 6 0.38 14.87 14.92
CA LEU A 6 1.68 14.20 14.79
C LEU A 6 2.52 14.79 13.65
N SER A 7 1.89 15.42 12.67
CA SER A 7 2.51 16.19 11.59
C SER A 7 3.35 17.38 12.07
N GLU A 8 2.97 18.02 13.18
CA GLU A 8 3.76 19.09 13.81
C GLU A 8 4.92 18.55 14.66
N ARG A 9 5.01 17.21 14.85
CA ARG A 9 5.99 16.51 15.69
C ARG A 9 6.56 15.29 14.97
N ALA A 10 6.89 15.47 13.69
CA ALA A 10 7.34 14.38 12.81
C ALA A 10 8.60 13.66 13.33
N GLU A 11 9.45 14.34 14.10
CA GLU A 11 10.62 13.78 14.77
C GLU A 11 10.32 12.67 15.78
N ASP A 12 9.11 12.64 16.36
CA ASP A 12 8.69 11.61 17.33
C ASP A 12 8.17 10.33 16.64
N VAL A 13 7.83 10.40 15.35
CA VAL A 13 7.21 9.30 14.59
C VAL A 13 8.06 8.03 14.63
N PRO A 14 9.40 8.05 14.41
CA PRO A 14 10.21 6.83 14.43
C PRO A 14 10.20 6.12 15.78
N LEU A 15 10.28 6.89 16.87
CA LEU A 15 10.29 6.35 18.24
C LEU A 15 8.94 5.75 18.60
N LEU A 16 7.85 6.46 18.29
CA LEU A 16 6.48 5.99 18.51
C LEU A 16 6.18 4.75 17.66
N ALA A 17 6.60 4.73 16.40
CA ALA A 17 6.44 3.59 15.50
C ALA A 17 7.11 2.34 16.08
N ALA A 18 8.37 2.45 16.52
CA ALA A 18 9.10 1.35 17.13
C ALA A 18 8.40 0.83 18.40
N HIS A 19 7.88 1.74 19.22
CA HIS A 19 7.11 1.39 20.42
C HIS A 19 5.84 0.61 20.06
N PHE A 20 5.02 1.11 19.14
CA PHE A 20 3.77 0.44 18.74
C PHE A 20 4.02 -0.91 18.09
N LEU A 21 4.97 -1.00 17.16
CA LEU A 21 5.32 -2.26 16.50
C LEU A 21 5.73 -3.34 17.52
N THR A 22 6.51 -2.96 18.53
CA THR A 22 6.95 -3.87 19.59
C THR A 22 5.79 -4.28 20.50
N SER A 23 5.01 -3.30 20.98
CA SER A 23 3.88 -3.54 21.88
C SER A 23 2.79 -4.39 21.23
N ILE A 24 2.44 -4.09 19.98
CA ILE A 24 1.39 -4.79 19.24
C ILE A 24 1.86 -6.20 18.86
N ALA A 25 3.11 -6.40 18.43
CA ALA A 25 3.64 -7.73 18.16
C ALA A 25 3.58 -8.63 19.39
N ALA A 26 3.94 -8.10 20.57
CA ALA A 26 3.83 -8.80 21.84
C ALA A 26 2.37 -9.13 22.18
N ALA A 27 1.47 -8.15 22.11
CA ALA A 27 0.05 -8.32 22.41
C ALA A 27 -0.64 -9.35 21.48
N ARG A 28 -0.27 -9.35 20.20
CA ARG A 28 -0.80 -10.25 19.18
C ARG A 28 -0.08 -11.61 19.14
N ARG A 29 0.95 -11.82 19.98
CA ARG A 29 1.81 -13.02 19.99
C ARG A 29 2.34 -13.37 18.59
N ARG A 30 2.79 -12.35 17.85
CA ARG A 30 3.38 -12.49 16.52
C ARG A 30 4.85 -12.11 16.54
N PRO A 31 5.67 -12.67 15.63
CA PRO A 31 7.02 -12.17 15.45
C PRO A 31 6.95 -10.69 15.05
N PRO A 32 7.76 -9.82 15.68
CA PRO A 32 7.84 -8.43 15.26
C PRO A 32 8.34 -8.36 13.81
N PRO A 33 7.82 -7.42 12.99
CA PRO A 33 8.31 -7.22 11.64
C PRO A 33 9.77 -6.72 11.66
N PRO A 34 10.48 -6.74 10.53
CA PRO A 34 11.83 -6.16 10.44
C PRO A 34 11.81 -4.69 10.88
N MET A 35 12.23 -4.44 12.12
CA MET A 35 11.89 -3.20 12.83
C MET A 35 12.44 -1.95 12.15
N ALA A 36 13.67 -2.02 11.65
CA ALA A 36 14.31 -0.91 10.94
C ALA A 36 13.53 -0.52 9.66
N LEU A 37 13.10 -1.52 8.88
CA LEU A 37 12.33 -1.30 7.66
C LEU A 37 10.92 -0.79 7.98
N ALA A 38 10.23 -1.44 8.93
CA ALA A 38 8.88 -1.08 9.33
C ALA A 38 8.80 0.33 9.92
N ALA A 39 9.73 0.71 10.80
CA ALA A 39 9.81 2.05 11.36
C ALA A 39 10.11 3.10 10.29
N ALA A 40 11.03 2.81 9.35
CA ALA A 40 11.32 3.71 8.23
C ALA A 40 10.13 3.88 7.29
N MET A 41 9.36 2.82 7.02
CA MET A 41 8.13 2.90 6.22
C MET A 41 7.08 3.77 6.87
N LEU A 42 6.89 3.66 8.18
CA LEU A 42 5.94 4.50 8.93
C LEU A 42 6.42 5.95 9.04
N ALA A 43 7.73 6.18 9.20
CA ALA A 43 8.30 7.52 9.27
C ALA A 43 8.20 8.33 7.97
N ARG A 44 8.07 7.66 6.81
CA ARG A 44 7.96 8.30 5.49
C ARG A 44 6.54 8.71 5.10
N ARG A 45 5.53 8.34 5.89
CA ARG A 45 4.13 8.67 5.63
C ARG A 45 3.78 9.99 6.29
N ASP A 46 2.89 10.73 5.65
CA ASP A 46 2.22 11.86 6.29
C ASP A 46 1.18 11.32 7.26
N TRP A 47 1.19 11.83 8.50
CA TRP A 47 0.22 11.52 9.54
C TRP A 47 -0.65 12.75 9.77
N PRO A 48 -1.65 13.00 8.88
CA PRO A 48 -2.59 14.10 9.07
C PRO A 48 -3.47 13.88 10.31
N GLY A 49 -3.68 12.62 10.70
CA GLY A 49 -4.28 12.28 12.00
C GLY A 49 -3.27 12.21 13.15
N ASN A 50 -3.81 12.07 14.36
CA ASN A 50 -3.03 11.94 15.58
C ASN A 50 -2.30 10.59 15.66
N VAL A 51 -1.65 10.32 16.80
CA VAL A 51 -0.98 9.06 17.19
C VAL A 51 -1.78 7.79 16.87
N ARG A 52 -3.11 7.86 16.88
CA ARG A 52 -4.00 6.73 16.61
C ARG A 52 -3.91 6.20 15.18
N GLU A 53 -3.64 7.04 14.18
CA GLU A 53 -3.42 6.56 12.80
C GLU A 53 -2.10 5.80 12.68
N LEU A 54 -1.05 6.29 13.34
CA LEU A 54 0.24 5.60 13.42
C LEU A 54 0.10 4.24 14.10
N GLU A 55 -0.66 4.16 15.20
CA GLU A 55 -0.96 2.92 15.91
C GLU A 55 -1.71 1.92 15.03
N MET A 56 -2.77 2.35 14.33
CA MET A 56 -3.51 1.48 13.39
C MET A 56 -2.61 0.98 12.24
N ALA A 57 -1.74 1.83 11.71
CA ALA A 57 -0.82 1.44 10.65
C ALA A 57 0.22 0.43 11.15
N ALA A 58 0.80 0.65 12.34
CA ALA A 58 1.68 -0.31 13.00
C ALA A 58 0.96 -1.65 13.27
N GLU A 59 -0.31 -1.61 13.68
CA GLU A 59 -1.12 -2.80 13.89
C GLU A 59 -1.33 -3.61 12.60
N ARG A 60 -1.68 -2.92 11.51
CA ARG A 60 -1.82 -3.56 10.19
C ARG A 60 -0.51 -4.20 9.75
N LEU A 61 0.62 -3.52 9.96
CA LEU A 61 1.94 -4.01 9.58
C LEU A 61 2.31 -5.27 10.38
N VAL A 62 2.09 -5.29 11.71
CA VAL A 62 2.28 -6.48 12.56
C VAL A 62 1.37 -7.64 12.14
N LEU A 63 0.13 -7.32 11.71
CA LEU A 63 -0.81 -8.33 11.24
C LEU A 63 -0.50 -8.84 9.82
N GLY A 64 0.50 -8.28 9.14
CA GLY A 64 0.79 -8.60 7.74
C GLY A 64 -0.34 -8.18 6.79
N LEU A 65 -1.13 -7.18 7.21
CA LEU A 65 -2.22 -6.58 6.43
C LEU A 65 -1.75 -5.35 5.64
N ASP A 66 -0.46 -5.02 5.72
CA ASP A 66 0.24 -4.26 4.69
C ASP A 66 0.58 -5.20 3.51
N GLU A 67 -0.44 -5.82 2.93
CA GLU A 67 -0.32 -6.20 1.53
C GLU A 67 -0.30 -4.89 0.74
N ALA A 68 0.81 -4.66 0.04
CA ALA A 68 0.85 -3.68 -1.03
C ALA A 68 -0.27 -4.04 -2.02
N ASP A 69 -1.32 -3.23 -2.09
CA ASP A 69 -1.70 -2.54 -3.32
C ASP A 69 -3.06 -1.84 -3.18
N GLY A 70 -2.98 -0.52 -3.16
CA GLY A 70 -4.13 0.35 -3.33
C GLY A 70 -3.91 1.66 -2.58
N PRO A 71 -4.04 2.84 -3.22
CA PRO A 71 -4.10 4.10 -2.49
C PRO A 71 -5.19 3.97 -1.42
N ALA A 72 -5.03 4.67 -0.29
CA ALA A 72 -6.04 4.76 0.77
C ALA A 72 -7.35 5.31 0.16
N ALA A 73 -8.16 4.40 -0.38
CA ALA A 73 -9.30 4.68 -1.23
C ALA A 73 -10.53 5.05 -0.38
N GLY A 74 -10.32 5.59 0.82
CA GLY A 74 -11.38 5.98 1.74
C GLY A 74 -12.20 7.15 1.22
N ASP A 75 -11.54 8.10 0.53
CA ASP A 75 -12.14 9.38 0.14
C ASP A 75 -12.47 9.50 -1.36
N LEU A 76 -12.16 8.49 -2.16
CA LEU A 76 -12.47 8.49 -3.60
C LEU A 76 -13.89 7.96 -3.85
N PRO A 77 -14.66 8.57 -4.79
CA PRO A 77 -15.90 7.98 -5.29
C PRO A 77 -15.68 6.55 -5.78
N LEU A 78 -16.65 5.65 -5.58
CA LEU A 78 -16.55 4.23 -5.96
C LEU A 78 -16.00 3.99 -7.38
N PRO A 79 -16.40 4.73 -8.43
CA PRO A 79 -15.83 4.55 -9.76
C PRO A 79 -14.31 4.77 -9.83
N ASP A 80 -13.78 5.73 -9.09
CA ASP A 80 -12.35 6.01 -9.04
C ASP A 80 -11.58 4.96 -8.26
N ARG A 81 -12.19 4.42 -7.20
CA ARG A 81 -11.63 3.29 -6.45
C ARG A 81 -11.48 2.06 -7.32
N VAL A 82 -12.51 1.74 -8.10
CA VAL A 82 -12.49 0.62 -9.04
C VAL A 82 -11.43 0.84 -10.12
N ARG A 83 -11.32 2.06 -10.67
CA ARG A 83 -10.28 2.41 -11.65
C ARG A 83 -8.87 2.24 -11.09
N ALA A 84 -8.62 2.72 -9.87
CA ALA A 84 -7.32 2.61 -9.20
C ALA A 84 -6.94 1.15 -8.96
N PHE A 85 -7.89 0.33 -8.47
CA PHE A 85 -7.68 -1.10 -8.27
C PHE A 85 -7.43 -1.84 -9.59
N GLU A 86 -8.22 -1.56 -10.64
CA GLU A 86 -8.06 -2.18 -11.95
C GLU A 86 -6.70 -1.85 -12.57
N ARG A 87 -6.21 -0.62 -12.39
CA ARG A 87 -4.87 -0.21 -12.81
C ARG A 87 -3.80 -1.00 -12.07
N ALA A 88 -3.85 -1.01 -10.74
CA ALA A 88 -2.86 -1.71 -9.91
C ALA A 88 -2.77 -3.20 -10.28
N ALA A 89 -3.92 -3.87 -10.44
CA ALA A 89 -3.97 -5.28 -10.83
C ALA A 89 -3.31 -5.55 -12.20
N ILE A 90 -3.52 -4.68 -13.18
CA ILE A 90 -2.90 -4.81 -14.51
C ILE A 90 -1.38 -4.59 -14.43
N GLU A 91 -0.94 -3.56 -13.70
CA GLU A 91 0.48 -3.23 -13.54
C GLU A 91 1.23 -4.35 -12.81
N ASP A 92 0.66 -4.91 -11.73
CA ASP A 92 1.20 -6.08 -11.02
C ASP A 92 1.31 -7.31 -11.93
N ALA A 93 0.24 -7.64 -12.65
CA ALA A 93 0.23 -8.79 -13.55
C ALA A 93 1.30 -8.68 -14.65
N VAL A 94 1.51 -7.49 -15.20
CA VAL A 94 2.57 -7.24 -16.20
C VAL A 94 3.97 -7.37 -15.58
N ARG A 95 4.17 -6.83 -14.38
CA ARG A 95 5.46 -6.92 -13.67
C ARG A 95 5.82 -8.35 -13.32
N ARG A 96 4.87 -9.13 -12.79
CA ARG A 96 5.04 -10.56 -12.46
C ARG A 96 5.23 -11.43 -13.70
N ALA A 97 4.69 -11.00 -14.82
CA ALA A 97 4.91 -11.63 -16.12
C ALA A 97 6.24 -11.24 -16.79
N GLY A 98 7.08 -10.42 -16.14
CA GLY A 98 8.33 -9.92 -16.74
C GLY A 98 8.09 -9.14 -18.04
N GLY A 99 6.95 -8.46 -18.14
CA GLY A 99 6.57 -7.71 -19.35
C GLY A 99 5.90 -8.53 -20.45
N GLU A 100 5.80 -9.87 -20.33
CA GLU A 100 5.11 -10.72 -21.30
C GLU A 100 3.59 -10.55 -21.19
N VAL A 101 2.98 -9.87 -22.16
CA VAL A 101 1.53 -9.60 -22.16
C VAL A 101 0.70 -10.87 -22.17
N ALA A 102 1.13 -11.93 -22.85
CA ALA A 102 0.38 -13.18 -22.87
C ALA A 102 0.33 -13.83 -21.48
N ALA A 103 1.43 -13.81 -20.73
CA ALA A 103 1.46 -14.24 -19.34
C ALA A 103 0.62 -13.34 -18.43
N ALA A 104 0.69 -12.02 -18.58
CA ALA A 104 -0.13 -11.08 -17.79
C ALA A 104 -1.64 -11.31 -18.00
N VAL A 105 -2.06 -11.53 -19.25
CA VAL A 105 -3.44 -11.85 -19.61
C VAL A 105 -3.90 -13.18 -18.98
N ARG A 106 -3.03 -14.21 -18.99
CA ARG A 106 -3.31 -15.49 -18.30
C ARG A 106 -3.46 -15.29 -16.79
N LEU A 107 -2.59 -14.50 -16.15
CA LEU A 107 -2.65 -14.20 -14.72
C LEU A 107 -3.94 -13.46 -14.33
N LEU A 108 -4.39 -12.52 -15.17
CA LEU A 108 -5.61 -11.76 -14.94
C LEU A 108 -6.89 -12.53 -15.28
N GLY A 109 -6.80 -13.63 -16.04
CA GLY A 109 -7.95 -14.44 -16.44
C GLY A 109 -8.96 -13.71 -17.33
N ILE A 110 -8.53 -12.68 -18.07
CA ILE A 110 -9.39 -11.88 -18.96
C ILE A 110 -9.01 -12.10 -20.44
N PRO A 111 -9.93 -11.89 -21.39
CA PRO A 111 -9.59 -11.89 -22.81
C PRO A 111 -8.55 -10.82 -23.16
N ARG A 112 -7.70 -11.12 -24.13
CA ARG A 112 -6.63 -10.21 -24.58
C ARG A 112 -7.16 -8.86 -25.07
N GLU A 113 -8.31 -8.85 -25.73
CA GLU A 113 -8.98 -7.63 -26.18
C GLU A 113 -9.44 -6.76 -24.99
N THR A 114 -10.03 -7.39 -23.97
CA THR A 114 -10.40 -6.72 -22.71
C THR A 114 -9.19 -6.13 -22.00
N PHE A 115 -8.06 -6.84 -21.98
CA PHE A 115 -6.81 -6.33 -21.43
C PHE A 115 -6.36 -5.03 -22.12
N TYR A 116 -6.24 -5.03 -23.45
CA TYR A 116 -5.82 -3.83 -24.18
C TYR A 116 -6.81 -2.68 -24.06
N TYR A 117 -8.11 -2.98 -24.06
CA TYR A 117 -9.14 -1.98 -23.80
C TYR A 117 -8.95 -1.31 -22.43
N ARG A 118 -8.72 -2.09 -21.36
CA ARG A 118 -8.49 -1.58 -20.01
C ARG A 118 -7.19 -0.78 -19.92
N VAL A 119 -6.09 -1.27 -20.51
CA VAL A 119 -4.79 -0.57 -20.58
C VAL A 119 -4.96 0.81 -21.20
N LYS A 120 -5.65 0.90 -22.35
CA LYS A 120 -5.90 2.16 -23.06
C LYS A 120 -6.81 3.08 -22.24
N ARG A 121 -7.91 2.55 -21.69
CA ARG A 121 -8.87 3.32 -20.90
C ARG A 121 -8.26 3.89 -19.62
N LEU A 122 -7.40 3.11 -18.98
CA LEU A 122 -6.74 3.50 -17.74
C LEU A 122 -5.53 4.40 -17.99
N GLY A 123 -4.95 4.40 -19.19
CA GLY A 123 -3.74 5.16 -19.49
C GLY A 123 -2.50 4.51 -18.88
N ILE A 124 -2.34 3.20 -19.08
CA ILE A 124 -1.18 2.43 -18.65
C ILE A 124 -0.17 2.36 -19.80
N ASP A 125 1.06 2.78 -19.58
CA ASP A 125 2.14 2.57 -20.56
C ASP A 125 2.81 1.21 -20.31
N LEU A 126 2.60 0.28 -21.24
CA LEU A 126 3.20 -1.05 -21.16
C LEU A 126 4.71 -1.06 -21.43
N LYS A 127 5.27 0.00 -22.04
CA LYS A 127 6.71 0.08 -22.30
C LYS A 127 7.48 0.32 -21.00
N ASP A 128 6.97 1.19 -20.15
CA ASP A 128 7.57 1.51 -18.85
C ASP A 128 7.58 0.32 -17.89
N LEU A 129 6.63 -0.62 -18.07
CA LEU A 129 6.48 -1.82 -17.23
C LEU A 129 7.29 -3.03 -17.72
N ARG A 130 7.99 -2.90 -18.85
CA ARG A 130 8.83 -3.95 -19.45
C ARG A 130 10.33 -3.76 -19.21
N GLY A 131 10.69 -2.70 -18.47
CA GLY A 131 12.07 -2.34 -18.13
C GLY A 131 12.68 -3.23 -17.06
#